data_AF-A0AAV2Q9X1-F1
#
_entry.id   AF-A0AAV2Q9X1-F1
#
_cell.length_a   1.000
_cell.length_b   1.000
_cell.length_c   1.000
_cell.angle_alpha   90.00
_cell.angle_beta   90.00
_cell.angle_gamma   90.00
#
_symmetry.space_group_name_H-M   'P 1'
#
loop_
_entity.id
_entity.type
_entity.pdbx_description
1 polymer ?
#
loop_
_entity_poly.entity_id
_entity_poly.type
_entity_poly.pdbx_seq_one_letter_code
_entity_poly.pdbx_strand_id
1 'polypeptide(L)'
;MPRLMDLLHQINTRALRCPECFTKRVCRSSGGICLKNTTTCSATVDIGCRGEGCTCCIQSNKCWKRRTCRRLGGSCVPNCESCPSLVIYAGCAGNCVCCVPPRNSVTNSSFTTTLEPGPIGSGSSSVFTEITTTAPPPRCAPGFFALGDECFKLFSEEEVAWGVADIRCTKFDRPHTFLAEPKDSAALAQYVFDNGGRLHHYWVGGRGTGASIKWNSGGKISLTTEPWEVGQPSGFSSSLCLDLRMDANPLSKPLAVHTCKQALVHCYICESSRRL
;
A
#
# COMPACT_ATOMS: atom_id res chain seq x y z
N MET A 1 -75.50 20.08 -24.59
CA MET A 1 -74.15 20.66 -24.40
C MET A 1 -73.76 20.52 -22.94
N PRO A 2 -73.02 19.45 -22.60
CA PRO A 2 -71.67 19.57 -22.00
C PRO A 2 -70.70 18.66 -22.79
N ARG A 3 -69.78 19.20 -23.60
CA ARG A 3 -68.39 19.63 -23.27
C ARG A 3 -67.60 18.50 -22.61
N LEU A 4 -67.09 17.54 -23.40
CA LEU A 4 -65.77 17.61 -24.07
C LEU A 4 -64.57 17.84 -23.12
N MET A 5 -64.65 17.38 -21.86
CA MET A 5 -63.51 17.35 -20.93
C MET A 5 -63.15 15.96 -20.38
N ASP A 6 -64.00 14.94 -20.55
CA ASP A 6 -63.72 13.59 -20.03
C ASP A 6 -62.95 12.66 -20.99
N LEU A 7 -62.60 13.13 -22.20
CA LEU A 7 -61.93 12.31 -23.22
C LEU A 7 -60.41 12.54 -23.35
N LEU A 8 -59.79 13.27 -22.42
CA LEU A 8 -58.33 13.50 -22.39
C LEU A 8 -57.63 12.86 -21.17
N HIS A 9 -58.27 11.90 -20.49
CA HIS A 9 -57.63 11.13 -19.42
C HIS A 9 -57.36 9.65 -19.75
N GLN A 10 -57.43 9.28 -21.04
CA GLN A 10 -57.05 7.94 -21.53
C GLN A 10 -55.91 7.97 -22.56
N ILE A 11 -55.02 8.97 -22.49
CA ILE A 11 -53.77 8.96 -23.25
C ILE A 11 -52.65 8.44 -22.34
N ASN A 12 -52.37 7.15 -22.51
CA ASN A 12 -51.02 6.60 -22.43
C ASN A 12 -50.37 6.48 -21.04
N THR A 13 -51.01 5.80 -20.10
CA THR A 13 -50.31 5.07 -19.01
C THR A 13 -49.67 3.79 -19.55
N ARG A 14 -48.85 3.90 -20.60
CA ARG A 14 -47.70 2.98 -20.69
C ARG A 14 -46.79 3.41 -19.56
N ALA A 15 -46.96 2.78 -18.40
CA ALA A 15 -46.04 2.91 -17.28
C ALA A 15 -44.63 2.88 -17.87
N LEU A 16 -43.90 4.00 -17.77
CA LEU A 16 -42.48 4.03 -18.08
C LEU A 16 -41.84 3.01 -17.14
N ARG A 17 -41.72 1.77 -17.59
CA ARG A 17 -40.91 0.77 -16.92
C ARG A 17 -39.50 1.32 -17.06
N CYS A 18 -39.00 1.94 -15.99
CA CYS A 18 -37.59 2.30 -15.91
C CYS A 18 -36.80 1.05 -16.32
N PRO A 19 -35.91 1.13 -17.32
CA PRO A 19 -35.16 -0.02 -17.78
C PRO A 19 -34.48 -0.69 -16.57
N GLU A 20 -34.66 -2.01 -16.45
CA GLU A 20 -34.01 -2.79 -15.40
C GLU A 20 -32.49 -2.63 -15.52
N CYS A 21 -31.78 -2.62 -14.40
CA CYS A 21 -30.33 -2.51 -14.42
C CYS A 21 -29.72 -3.79 -15.01
N PHE A 22 -28.90 -3.65 -16.06
CA PHE A 22 -28.20 -4.77 -16.69
C PHE A 22 -26.72 -4.78 -16.34
N THR A 23 -26.22 -5.91 -15.86
CA THR A 23 -24.80 -6.12 -15.55
C THR A 23 -23.97 -6.31 -16.81
N LYS A 24 -23.00 -5.41 -17.07
CA LYS A 24 -22.01 -5.61 -18.14
C LYS A 24 -20.90 -6.55 -17.68
N ARG A 25 -20.09 -7.03 -18.64
CA ARG A 25 -18.93 -7.90 -18.41
C ARG A 25 -17.96 -7.31 -17.37
N VAL A 26 -17.73 -6.00 -17.38
CA VAL A 26 -16.83 -5.31 -16.42
C VAL A 26 -17.28 -5.54 -14.97
N CYS A 27 -18.53 -5.19 -14.64
CA CYS A 27 -19.08 -5.39 -13.30
C CYS A 27 -19.08 -6.87 -12.88
N ARG A 28 -19.42 -7.77 -13.81
CA ARG A 28 -19.42 -9.22 -13.55
C ARG A 28 -18.02 -9.78 -13.29
N SER A 29 -17.01 -9.33 -14.04
CA SER A 29 -15.62 -9.76 -13.86
C SER A 29 -15.05 -9.34 -12.50
N SER A 30 -15.50 -8.20 -11.98
CA SER A 30 -15.15 -7.72 -10.64
C SER A 30 -15.99 -8.35 -9.52
N GLY A 31 -16.90 -9.29 -9.84
CA GLY A 31 -17.79 -9.92 -8.86
C GLY A 31 -18.91 -9.01 -8.35
N GLY A 32 -19.19 -7.90 -9.05
CA GLY A 32 -20.22 -6.94 -8.68
C GLY A 32 -21.61 -7.29 -9.20
N ILE A 33 -22.61 -6.71 -8.54
CA ILE A 33 -24.03 -6.76 -8.92
C ILE A 33 -24.52 -5.35 -9.26
N CYS A 34 -25.41 -5.23 -10.23
CA CYS A 34 -25.97 -3.92 -10.59
C CYS A 34 -27.20 -3.61 -9.76
N LEU A 35 -27.14 -2.53 -8.99
CA LEU A 35 -28.24 -2.03 -8.16
C LEU A 35 -28.73 -0.69 -8.70
N LYS A 36 -30.02 -0.38 -8.52
CA LYS A 36 -30.53 0.98 -8.75
C LYS A 36 -29.96 1.92 -7.69
N ASN A 37 -29.75 3.19 -8.04
CA ASN A 37 -29.15 4.24 -7.20
C ASN A 37 -29.96 4.53 -5.92
N THR A 38 -31.20 4.04 -5.84
CA THR A 38 -32.04 4.08 -4.63
C THR A 38 -31.67 3.01 -3.60
N THR A 39 -30.82 2.05 -3.97
CA THR A 39 -30.35 0.97 -3.10
C THR A 39 -28.97 1.34 -2.58
N THR A 40 -28.81 1.44 -1.27
CA THR A 40 -27.51 1.70 -0.64
C THR A 40 -26.57 0.54 -0.91
N CYS A 41 -25.46 0.80 -1.62
CA CYS A 41 -24.39 -0.16 -1.79
C CYS A 41 -23.48 -0.09 -0.56
N SER A 42 -23.47 -1.13 0.27
CA SER A 42 -22.59 -1.23 1.45
C SER A 42 -21.12 -1.50 1.12
N ALA A 43 -20.74 -1.39 -0.16
CA ALA A 43 -19.46 -1.86 -0.67
C ALA A 43 -18.91 -0.91 -1.75
N THR A 44 -17.80 -1.28 -2.41
CA THR A 44 -17.14 -0.39 -3.38
C THR A 44 -18.00 -0.21 -4.63
N VAL A 45 -18.15 1.04 -5.05
CA VAL A 45 -18.89 1.42 -6.25
C VAL A 45 -17.95 1.47 -7.45
N ASP A 46 -18.33 0.80 -8.54
CA ASP A 46 -17.56 0.78 -9.79
C ASP A 46 -18.46 1.08 -11.01
N ILE A 47 -17.82 1.36 -12.15
CA ILE A 47 -18.46 1.48 -13.46
C ILE A 47 -18.70 0.09 -14.06
N GLY A 48 -19.85 -0.12 -14.70
CA GLY A 48 -20.13 -1.41 -15.35
C GLY A 48 -21.58 -1.86 -15.42
N CYS A 49 -22.52 -0.99 -15.06
CA CYS A 49 -23.95 -1.24 -15.25
C CYS A 49 -24.48 -0.51 -16.48
N ARG A 50 -25.57 -1.02 -17.07
CA ARG A 50 -26.35 -0.35 -18.11
C ARG A 50 -27.75 -0.09 -17.57
N GLY A 51 -28.24 1.14 -17.75
CA GLY A 51 -29.51 1.62 -17.21
C GLY A 51 -29.28 2.94 -16.47
N GLU A 52 -30.26 3.84 -16.54
CA GLU A 52 -30.18 5.14 -15.87
C GLU A 52 -30.26 4.94 -14.35
N GLY A 53 -29.34 5.56 -13.61
CA GLY A 53 -29.26 5.40 -12.16
C GLY A 53 -28.90 3.98 -11.73
N CYS A 54 -28.07 3.26 -12.49
CA CYS A 54 -27.56 1.94 -12.08
C CYS A 54 -26.09 2.02 -11.68
N THR A 55 -25.77 1.39 -10.55
CA THR A 55 -24.44 1.41 -9.93
C THR A 55 -23.94 -0.02 -9.77
N CYS A 56 -22.68 -0.29 -10.14
CA CYS A 56 -22.07 -1.60 -9.88
C CYS A 56 -21.64 -1.65 -8.43
N CYS A 57 -22.34 -2.44 -7.63
CA CYS A 57 -21.99 -2.70 -6.24
C CYS A 57 -21.13 -3.94 -6.18
N ILE A 58 -19.83 -3.75 -5.98
CA ILE A 58 -18.89 -4.86 -5.78
C ILE A 58 -18.91 -5.16 -4.30
N GLN A 59 -19.54 -6.27 -3.89
CA GLN A 59 -19.35 -6.79 -2.55
C GLN A 59 -17.89 -7.15 -2.38
N SER A 60 -17.13 -6.23 -1.81
CA SER A 60 -15.80 -6.48 -1.30
C SER A 60 -15.89 -7.73 -0.42
N ASN A 61 -14.98 -8.67 -0.65
CA ASN A 61 -14.55 -9.68 0.34
C ASN A 61 -15.08 -11.12 0.19
N LYS A 62 -15.37 -11.62 -1.02
CA LYS A 62 -15.21 -13.08 -1.21
C LYS A 62 -13.76 -13.39 -1.53
N CYS A 63 -12.95 -13.47 -0.48
CA CYS A 63 -11.62 -14.05 -0.57
C CYS A 63 -11.72 -15.56 -0.82
N TRP A 64 -11.10 -16.06 -1.88
CA TRP A 64 -11.03 -17.50 -2.13
C TRP A 64 -9.60 -18.02 -2.18
N LYS A 65 -9.36 -19.13 -1.47
CA LYS A 65 -8.05 -19.81 -1.38
C LYS A 65 -7.67 -20.41 -2.73
N ARG A 66 -6.53 -19.98 -3.29
CA ARG A 66 -5.88 -20.69 -4.41
C ARG A 66 -5.15 -21.93 -3.89
N ARG A 67 -4.70 -22.77 -4.82
CA ARG A 67 -3.98 -24.03 -4.52
C ARG A 67 -2.75 -23.80 -3.64
N THR A 68 -2.01 -22.71 -3.86
CA THR A 68 -0.81 -22.34 -3.11
C THR A 68 -1.12 -22.09 -1.63
N CYS A 69 -2.11 -21.24 -1.32
CA CYS A 69 -2.49 -20.96 0.06
C CYS A 69 -3.03 -22.20 0.79
N ARG A 70 -3.82 -23.02 0.08
CA ARG A 70 -4.34 -24.29 0.62
C ARG A 70 -3.24 -25.27 0.99
N ARG A 71 -2.19 -25.40 0.17
CA ARG A 71 -1.05 -26.30 0.43
C ARG A 71 -0.22 -25.87 1.64
N LEU A 72 -0.19 -24.58 1.94
CA LEU A 72 0.58 -24.03 3.05
C LEU A 72 -0.22 -23.95 4.35
N GLY A 73 -1.47 -24.42 4.37
CA GLY A 73 -2.35 -24.29 5.54
C GLY A 73 -2.75 -22.85 5.85
N GLY A 74 -2.61 -21.93 4.88
CA GLY A 74 -2.94 -20.53 5.07
C GLY A 74 -4.42 -20.21 4.95
N SER A 75 -4.80 -19.03 5.42
CA SER A 75 -6.14 -18.47 5.31
C SER A 75 -6.13 -17.18 4.50
N CYS A 76 -7.13 -17.01 3.63
CA CYS A 76 -7.27 -15.78 2.86
C CYS A 76 -8.04 -14.77 3.68
N VAL A 77 -7.42 -13.63 3.93
CA VAL A 77 -8.04 -12.47 4.56
C VAL A 77 -8.08 -11.32 3.56
N PRO A 78 -9.02 -10.36 3.70
CA PRO A 78 -8.96 -9.11 2.94
C PRO A 78 -7.58 -8.45 3.08
N ASN A 79 -7.09 -7.82 2.02
CA ASN A 79 -5.74 -7.24 1.98
C ASN A 79 -5.48 -6.25 3.15
N CYS A 80 -6.53 -5.62 3.67
CA CYS A 80 -6.50 -4.65 4.75
C CYS A 80 -6.49 -5.24 6.18
N GLU A 81 -6.57 -6.56 6.35
CA GLU A 81 -6.47 -7.20 7.66
C GLU A 81 -5.03 -7.64 7.96
N SER A 82 -4.54 -7.31 9.16
CA SER A 82 -3.19 -7.66 9.59
C SER A 82 -3.01 -9.18 9.73
N CYS A 83 -2.14 -9.76 8.90
CA CYS A 83 -1.71 -11.14 9.07
C CYS A 83 -0.74 -11.25 10.26
N PRO A 84 -0.99 -12.12 11.26
CA PRO A 84 -0.06 -12.33 12.38
C PRO A 84 1.24 -13.07 11.99
N SER A 85 1.46 -13.34 10.70
CA SER A 85 2.48 -14.26 10.20
C SER A 85 2.84 -14.00 8.73
N LEU A 86 3.49 -14.96 8.06
CA LEU A 86 3.94 -14.86 6.67
C LEU A 86 2.78 -14.56 5.69
N VAL A 87 2.94 -13.51 4.89
CA VAL A 87 1.98 -13.06 3.87
C VAL A 87 2.38 -13.56 2.48
N ILE A 88 1.43 -14.12 1.73
CA ILE A 88 1.62 -14.54 0.34
C ILE A 88 0.54 -13.92 -0.55
N TYR A 89 0.92 -12.88 -1.29
CA TYR A 89 0.03 -12.10 -2.17
C TYR A 89 -0.56 -12.94 -3.32
N ALA A 90 0.18 -13.92 -3.86
CA ALA A 90 -0.31 -14.81 -4.93
C ALA A 90 -1.14 -16.00 -4.42
N GLY A 91 -1.38 -16.10 -3.11
CA GLY A 91 -2.06 -17.25 -2.49
C GLY A 91 -3.59 -17.23 -2.58
N CYS A 92 -4.17 -16.06 -2.81
CA CYS A 92 -5.62 -15.83 -2.80
C CYS A 92 -6.06 -15.16 -4.10
N ALA A 93 -7.36 -15.06 -4.32
CA ALA A 93 -7.89 -14.16 -5.33
C ALA A 93 -9.04 -13.32 -4.77
N GLY A 94 -9.33 -12.23 -5.48
CA GLY A 94 -9.88 -11.02 -4.88
C GLY A 94 -8.76 -10.10 -4.38
N ASN A 95 -9.14 -8.96 -3.78
CA ASN A 95 -8.21 -8.08 -3.06
C ASN A 95 -7.88 -8.68 -1.68
N CYS A 96 -7.20 -9.83 -1.68
CA CYS A 96 -7.00 -10.66 -0.50
C CYS A 96 -5.58 -11.24 -0.48
N VAL A 97 -5.06 -11.45 0.72
CA VAL A 97 -3.73 -12.04 0.95
C VAL A 97 -3.85 -13.35 1.69
N CYS A 98 -2.90 -14.26 1.46
CA CYS A 98 -2.83 -15.52 2.21
C CYS A 98 -1.95 -15.36 3.45
N CYS A 99 -2.54 -15.40 4.64
CA CYS A 99 -1.79 -15.50 5.88
C CYS A 99 -1.46 -16.97 6.15
N VAL A 100 -0.17 -17.31 6.24
CA VAL A 100 0.30 -18.67 6.54
C VAL A 100 0.83 -18.69 7.98
N PRO A 101 0.27 -19.51 8.89
CA PRO A 101 0.79 -19.59 10.26
C PRO A 101 2.24 -20.10 10.28
N PRO A 102 3.07 -19.69 11.27
CA PRO A 102 4.44 -20.17 11.38
C PRO A 102 4.46 -21.69 11.56
N ARG A 103 5.37 -22.38 10.85
CA ARG A 103 5.47 -23.86 10.81
C ARG A 103 5.68 -24.52 12.18
N ASN A 104 6.01 -23.74 13.22
CA ASN A 104 6.25 -24.24 14.57
C ASN A 104 5.01 -24.17 15.49
N SER A 105 3.83 -23.83 14.97
CA SER A 105 2.56 -23.91 15.71
C SER A 105 1.94 -25.31 15.69
N VAL A 106 2.79 -26.36 15.66
CA VAL A 106 2.35 -27.70 16.05
C VAL A 106 2.17 -27.65 17.56
N THR A 107 0.93 -27.71 18.01
CA THR A 107 0.55 -27.95 19.41
C THR A 107 1.02 -29.33 19.85
N ASN A 108 2.32 -29.46 20.13
CA ASN A 108 2.85 -30.58 20.89
C ASN A 108 3.08 -30.13 22.33
N SER A 109 2.22 -30.64 23.19
CA SER A 109 2.55 -31.31 24.45
C SER A 109 3.95 -31.06 24.99
N SER A 110 3.97 -30.54 26.20
CA SER A 110 5.07 -30.45 27.16
C SER A 110 6.18 -31.50 26.96
N PHE A 111 7.34 -31.06 26.52
CA PHE A 111 8.61 -31.73 26.79
C PHE A 111 9.60 -30.72 27.35
N THR A 112 9.90 -30.90 28.63
CA THR A 112 10.92 -30.21 29.40
C THR A 112 12.26 -30.86 29.05
N THR A 113 13.15 -30.12 28.38
CA THR A 113 14.54 -30.55 28.22
C THR A 113 15.45 -29.59 28.98
N THR A 114 15.96 -30.12 30.09
CA THR A 114 17.03 -29.58 30.94
C THR A 114 18.41 -29.89 30.32
N LEU A 115 19.45 -29.21 30.82
CA LEU A 115 20.92 -29.38 30.63
C LEU A 115 21.54 -28.36 29.65
N GLU A 116 22.70 -27.74 29.88
CA GLU A 116 23.67 -27.68 30.99
C GLU A 116 24.61 -26.48 30.74
N PRO A 117 25.30 -25.92 31.75
CA PRO A 117 26.26 -24.81 31.60
C PRO A 117 27.69 -25.29 31.31
N GLY A 118 28.32 -24.74 30.26
CA GLY A 118 29.72 -24.96 29.88
C GLY A 118 30.56 -23.67 29.82
N PRO A 119 31.90 -23.78 29.78
CA PRO A 119 32.80 -23.00 30.64
C PRO A 119 33.28 -21.65 30.08
N ILE A 120 33.65 -20.81 31.05
CA ILE A 120 34.04 -19.40 30.95
C ILE A 120 35.50 -19.29 30.46
N GLY A 121 35.69 -18.60 29.33
CA GLY A 121 37.00 -18.21 28.81
C GLY A 121 37.29 -16.74 29.11
N SER A 122 38.24 -16.49 30.01
CA SER A 122 38.69 -15.16 30.44
C SER A 122 39.69 -14.55 29.45
N GLY A 123 39.32 -13.42 28.85
CA GLY A 123 40.20 -12.56 28.07
C GLY A 123 39.95 -11.11 28.46
N SER A 124 40.79 -10.56 29.34
CA SER A 124 40.66 -9.22 29.88
C SER A 124 41.41 -8.22 28.99
N SER A 125 40.69 -7.35 28.30
CA SER A 125 41.23 -6.16 27.64
C SER A 125 40.28 -4.99 27.87
N SER A 126 40.75 -4.04 28.67
CA SER A 126 40.01 -2.88 29.15
C SER A 126 39.90 -1.84 28.03
N VAL A 127 38.89 -1.98 27.18
CA VAL A 127 38.49 -0.93 26.24
C VAL A 127 37.48 -0.03 26.94
N PHE A 128 37.87 1.22 27.18
CA PHE A 128 36.96 2.24 27.69
C PHE A 128 35.80 2.42 26.70
N THR A 129 34.63 1.90 27.09
CA THR A 129 33.38 2.07 26.35
C THR A 129 32.80 3.40 26.79
N GLU A 130 32.95 4.43 25.97
CA GLU A 130 32.21 5.67 26.12
C GLU A 130 30.73 5.34 26.10
N ILE A 131 30.08 5.46 27.26
CA ILE A 131 28.66 5.18 27.43
C ILE A 131 27.91 6.36 26.83
N THR A 132 27.78 6.37 25.51
CA THR A 132 26.93 7.34 24.82
C THR A 132 25.52 7.09 25.34
N THR A 133 25.05 7.97 26.22
CA THR A 133 23.71 7.92 26.80
C THR A 133 22.74 8.06 25.64
N THR A 134 22.31 6.90 25.11
CA THR A 134 21.50 6.82 23.92
C THR A 134 20.11 7.23 24.35
N ALA A 135 19.65 8.40 23.88
CA ALA A 135 18.30 8.86 24.13
C ALA A 135 17.31 7.73 23.82
N PRO A 136 16.26 7.54 24.63
CA PRO A 136 15.31 6.44 24.43
C PRO A 136 14.80 6.48 22.99
N PRO A 137 14.69 5.31 22.32
CA PRO A 137 14.34 5.25 20.92
C PRO A 137 13.01 5.98 20.73
N PRO A 138 12.96 6.86 19.73
CA PRO A 138 11.82 7.72 19.53
C PRO A 138 10.56 6.89 19.29
N ARG A 139 9.52 7.20 20.04
CA ARG A 139 8.24 6.49 19.95
C ARG A 139 7.50 6.97 18.73
N CYS A 140 7.58 6.21 17.64
CA CYS A 140 6.74 6.45 16.47
C CYS A 140 5.26 6.26 16.83
N ALA A 141 4.41 6.98 16.11
CA ALA A 141 2.97 6.83 16.20
C ALA A 141 2.53 5.37 15.93
N PRO A 142 1.38 4.91 16.47
CA PRO A 142 0.80 3.62 16.09
C PRO A 142 0.70 3.47 14.57
N GLY A 143 1.22 2.35 14.06
CA GLY A 143 1.28 2.04 12.63
C GLY A 143 2.47 2.65 11.87
N PHE A 144 3.36 3.38 12.55
CA PHE A 144 4.65 3.81 12.01
C PHE A 144 5.78 2.97 12.60
N PHE A 145 6.81 2.72 11.82
CA PHE A 145 8.06 2.10 12.25
C PHE A 145 9.18 3.14 12.33
N ALA A 146 10.13 2.92 13.23
CA ALA A 146 11.29 3.78 13.40
C ALA A 146 12.47 3.28 12.55
N LEU A 147 13.17 4.21 11.91
CA LEU A 147 14.49 3.98 11.34
C LEU A 147 15.38 5.16 11.74
N GLY A 148 16.33 4.92 12.64
CA GLY A 148 17.09 5.99 13.28
C GLY A 148 16.19 6.97 14.03
N ASP A 149 16.24 8.24 13.64
CA ASP A 149 15.40 9.31 14.20
C ASP A 149 14.25 9.73 13.26
N GLU A 150 13.83 8.85 12.37
CA GLU A 150 12.70 9.07 11.45
C GLU A 150 11.60 8.03 11.70
N CYS A 151 10.36 8.40 11.39
CA CYS A 151 9.19 7.54 11.56
C CYS A 151 8.45 7.40 10.24
N PHE A 152 8.34 6.17 9.74
CA PHE A 152 7.78 5.86 8.44
C PHE A 152 6.55 4.97 8.53
N LYS A 153 5.67 5.07 7.55
CA LYS A 153 4.53 4.16 7.36
C LYS A 153 4.47 3.70 5.92
N LEU A 154 4.40 2.39 5.75
CA LEU A 154 4.33 1.72 4.46
C LEU A 154 2.87 1.57 4.02
N PHE A 155 2.56 1.92 2.77
CA PHE A 155 1.28 1.66 2.13
C PHE A 155 1.52 0.76 0.91
N SER A 156 1.56 -0.56 1.15
CA SER A 156 1.84 -1.59 0.15
C SER A 156 0.60 -2.20 -0.50
N GLU A 157 -0.58 -1.89 0.01
CA GLU A 157 -1.85 -2.47 -0.47
C GLU A 157 -2.47 -1.71 -1.64
N GLU A 158 -2.02 -0.48 -1.86
CA GLU A 158 -2.60 0.42 -2.84
C GLU A 158 -1.52 1.05 -3.71
N GLU A 159 -1.64 0.82 -5.00
CA GLU A 159 -0.79 1.44 -6.00
C GLU A 159 -1.50 2.68 -6.54
N VAL A 160 -0.83 3.84 -6.48
CA VAL A 160 -1.39 5.13 -6.93
C VAL A 160 -0.37 5.96 -7.68
N ALA A 161 -0.83 6.98 -8.39
CA ALA A 161 0.04 8.01 -8.96
C ALA A 161 0.67 8.86 -7.85
N TRP A 162 1.86 9.41 -8.10
CA TRP A 162 2.63 10.16 -7.10
C TRP A 162 1.83 11.30 -6.45
N GLY A 163 1.10 12.09 -7.25
CA GLY A 163 0.31 13.21 -6.71
C GLY A 163 -0.84 12.76 -5.80
N VAL A 164 -1.38 11.56 -6.02
CA VAL A 164 -2.39 10.97 -5.12
C VAL A 164 -1.73 10.49 -3.83
N ALA A 165 -0.54 9.90 -3.91
CA ALA A 165 0.23 9.50 -2.73
C ALA A 165 0.58 10.70 -1.84
N ASP A 166 1.01 11.82 -2.44
CA ASP A 166 1.31 13.08 -1.75
C ASP A 166 0.08 13.63 -1.00
N ILE A 167 -1.06 13.70 -1.69
CA ILE A 167 -2.33 14.10 -1.08
C ILE A 167 -2.72 13.16 0.07
N ARG A 168 -2.49 11.86 -0.05
CA ARG A 168 -2.85 10.89 0.98
C ARG A 168 -1.95 10.98 2.20
N CYS A 169 -0.64 11.18 2.02
CA CYS A 169 0.25 11.39 3.15
C CYS A 169 -0.11 12.68 3.89
N THR A 170 -0.45 13.76 3.19
CA THR A 170 -0.81 15.05 3.81
C THR A 170 -2.21 15.09 4.44
N LYS A 171 -3.14 14.26 3.95
CA LYS A 171 -4.50 14.12 4.49
C LYS A 171 -4.68 12.93 5.43
N PHE A 172 -3.62 12.20 5.74
CA PHE A 172 -3.71 11.11 6.69
C PHE A 172 -4.19 11.64 8.04
N ASP A 173 -4.75 10.79 8.92
CA ASP A 173 -5.39 11.15 10.21
C ASP A 173 -4.47 11.86 11.23
N ARG A 174 -3.28 12.31 10.79
CA ARG A 174 -2.33 13.07 11.59
C ARG A 174 -1.89 14.33 10.84
N PRO A 175 -1.89 15.49 11.51
CA PRO A 175 -1.21 16.65 10.96
C PRO A 175 0.30 16.33 10.84
N HIS A 176 0.95 16.92 9.84
CA HIS A 176 2.40 16.85 9.61
C HIS A 176 2.97 15.50 9.13
N THR A 177 2.17 14.71 8.41
CA THR A 177 2.65 13.59 7.60
C THR A 177 2.82 13.99 6.14
N PHE A 178 3.89 13.51 5.50
CA PHE A 178 4.25 13.83 4.12
C PHE A 178 4.80 12.58 3.42
N LEU A 179 4.97 12.61 2.09
CA LEU A 179 5.76 11.56 1.43
C LEU A 179 7.17 11.56 2.00
N ALA A 180 7.72 10.36 2.22
CA ALA A 180 8.96 10.17 2.96
C ALA A 180 10.17 10.85 2.31
N GLU A 181 11.03 11.47 3.12
CA GLU A 181 12.28 12.11 2.71
C GLU A 181 13.46 11.54 3.51
N PRO A 182 13.73 10.22 3.37
CA PRO A 182 14.63 9.51 4.27
C PRO A 182 16.04 10.10 4.26
N LYS A 183 16.64 10.26 5.44
CA LYS A 183 18.07 10.59 5.58
C LYS A 183 18.98 9.50 5.01
N ASP A 184 18.55 8.24 5.08
CA ASP A 184 19.24 7.10 4.51
C ASP A 184 18.26 6.27 3.65
N SER A 185 18.23 6.58 2.36
CA SER A 185 17.36 5.90 1.39
C SER A 185 17.69 4.40 1.25
N ALA A 186 18.97 4.01 1.43
CA ALA A 186 19.38 2.61 1.33
C ALA A 186 18.92 1.80 2.55
N ALA A 187 19.05 2.35 3.75
CA ALA A 187 18.54 1.72 4.97
C ALA A 187 17.01 1.56 4.93
N LEU A 188 16.28 2.57 4.43
CA LEU A 188 14.82 2.46 4.27
C LEU A 188 14.44 1.39 3.25
N ALA A 189 15.12 1.34 2.10
CA ALA A 189 14.86 0.31 1.10
C ALA A 189 15.14 -1.10 1.63
N GLN A 190 16.24 -1.29 2.34
CA GLN A 190 16.58 -2.57 2.97
C GLN A 190 15.50 -2.99 3.97
N TYR A 191 15.04 -2.07 4.84
CA TYR A 191 13.95 -2.35 5.77
C TYR A 191 12.67 -2.78 5.05
N VAL A 192 12.26 -2.06 4.01
CA VAL A 192 11.05 -2.38 3.24
C VAL A 192 11.18 -3.75 2.56
N PHE A 193 12.35 -4.06 1.99
CA PHE A 193 12.64 -5.35 1.38
C PHE A 193 12.54 -6.52 2.38
N ASP A 194 13.13 -6.37 3.56
CA ASP A 194 13.15 -7.39 4.61
C ASP A 194 11.76 -7.62 5.21
N ASN A 195 10.91 -6.60 5.19
CA ASN A 195 9.54 -6.64 5.69
C ASN A 195 8.50 -6.94 4.60
N GLY A 196 8.91 -7.57 3.50
CA GLY A 196 7.99 -8.14 2.51
C GLY A 196 7.57 -7.19 1.39
N GLY A 197 8.12 -5.98 1.30
CA GLY A 197 7.92 -5.03 0.20
C GLY A 197 8.65 -5.40 -1.11
N ARG A 198 8.90 -6.70 -1.33
CA ARG A 198 9.67 -7.20 -2.48
C ARG A 198 8.92 -6.96 -3.79
N LEU A 199 9.66 -6.64 -4.86
CA LEU A 199 9.13 -6.42 -6.22
C LEU A 199 8.20 -5.23 -6.37
N HIS A 200 8.02 -4.43 -5.32
CA HIS A 200 7.27 -3.19 -5.38
C HIS A 200 8.23 -2.01 -5.50
N HIS A 201 7.70 -0.95 -6.09
CA HIS A 201 8.31 0.36 -6.10
C HIS A 201 7.50 1.25 -5.17
N TYR A 202 8.17 2.16 -4.49
CA TYR A 202 7.53 3.03 -3.51
C TYR A 202 7.80 4.48 -3.82
N TRP A 203 6.73 5.26 -4.02
CA TRP A 203 6.83 6.70 -4.08
C TRP A 203 7.37 7.28 -2.76
N VAL A 204 8.29 8.22 -2.91
CA VAL A 204 8.88 9.05 -1.85
C VAL A 204 8.81 10.53 -2.23
N GLY A 205 9.15 11.42 -1.31
CA GLY A 205 8.93 12.86 -1.39
C GLY A 205 9.83 13.63 -2.37
N GLY A 206 10.52 12.94 -3.28
CA GLY A 206 11.40 13.57 -4.26
C GLY A 206 10.69 13.88 -5.58
N ARG A 207 10.91 15.07 -6.13
CA ARG A 207 10.47 15.45 -7.48
C ARG A 207 11.38 16.48 -8.14
N GLY A 208 11.32 16.57 -9.46
CA GLY A 208 12.04 17.61 -10.20
C GLY A 208 12.13 17.34 -11.70
N THR A 209 13.28 17.68 -12.26
CA THR A 209 13.63 17.47 -13.68
C THR A 209 14.90 16.63 -13.77
N GLY A 210 15.22 16.10 -14.96
CA GLY A 210 16.43 15.28 -15.15
C GLY A 210 17.74 15.97 -14.73
N ALA A 211 17.75 17.30 -14.61
CA ALA A 211 18.90 18.08 -14.13
C ALA A 211 18.86 18.44 -12.63
N SER A 212 17.70 18.35 -11.97
CA SER A 212 17.54 18.72 -10.57
C SER A 212 16.36 18.00 -9.94
N ILE A 213 16.65 17.10 -9.01
CA ILE A 213 15.64 16.46 -8.14
C ILE A 213 15.80 17.01 -6.72
N LYS A 214 14.68 17.30 -6.06
CA LYS A 214 14.65 17.84 -4.70
C LYS A 214 13.56 17.15 -3.89
N TRP A 215 13.81 17.04 -2.59
CA TRP A 215 12.79 16.70 -1.62
C TRP A 215 11.68 17.76 -1.59
N ASN A 216 10.47 17.38 -1.19
CA ASN A 216 9.32 18.28 -1.06
C ASN A 216 9.59 19.39 -0.03
N SER A 217 10.40 19.13 0.99
CA SER A 217 10.92 20.12 1.94
C SER A 217 11.89 21.13 1.31
N GLY A 218 12.31 20.94 0.07
CA GLY A 218 13.22 21.80 -0.67
C GLY A 218 14.69 21.35 -0.62
N GLY A 219 15.02 20.33 0.18
CA GLY A 219 16.36 19.75 0.23
C GLY A 219 16.80 19.22 -1.14
N LYS A 220 18.05 19.50 -1.56
CA LYS A 220 18.59 18.98 -2.82
C LYS A 220 18.97 17.51 -2.64
N ILE A 221 18.60 16.67 -3.60
CA ILE A 221 19.04 15.28 -3.68
C ILE A 221 20.31 15.27 -4.53
N SER A 222 21.41 14.76 -3.98
CA SER A 222 22.68 14.74 -4.67
C SER A 222 22.69 13.72 -5.80
N LEU A 223 23.10 14.12 -6.99
CA LEU A 223 23.16 13.23 -8.16
C LEU A 223 24.36 12.28 -8.13
N THR A 224 25.35 12.53 -7.26
CA THR A 224 26.62 11.78 -7.24
C THR A 224 26.82 10.96 -5.96
N THR A 225 26.21 11.36 -4.85
CA THR A 225 26.41 10.70 -3.55
C THR A 225 25.24 9.84 -3.12
N GLU A 226 24.04 10.10 -3.65
CA GLU A 226 22.87 9.30 -3.32
C GLU A 226 22.91 7.93 -4.00
N PRO A 227 22.25 6.92 -3.41
CA PRO A 227 22.25 5.56 -3.91
C PRO A 227 21.31 5.40 -5.11
N TRP A 228 21.66 6.03 -6.24
CA TRP A 228 20.94 5.91 -7.50
C TRP A 228 21.16 4.54 -8.14
N GLU A 229 20.07 3.94 -8.63
CA GLU A 229 20.12 2.77 -9.51
C GLU A 229 21.06 3.04 -10.70
N VAL A 230 21.70 2.00 -11.21
CA VAL A 230 22.61 2.12 -12.35
C VAL A 230 21.90 2.78 -13.54
N GLY A 231 22.41 3.94 -13.97
CA GLY A 231 21.83 4.72 -15.05
C GLY A 231 20.79 5.77 -14.61
N GLN A 232 20.46 5.86 -13.32
CA GLN A 232 19.57 6.89 -12.78
C GLN A 232 20.33 8.10 -12.21
N PRO A 233 19.69 9.28 -12.14
CA PRO A 233 18.41 9.58 -12.77
C PRO A 233 18.52 9.63 -14.29
N SER A 234 17.57 9.00 -14.98
CA SER A 234 17.48 8.98 -16.44
C SER A 234 16.23 9.71 -16.92
N GLY A 235 16.33 10.30 -18.11
CA GLY A 235 15.20 10.93 -18.81
C GLY A 235 15.21 12.45 -18.81
N PHE A 236 14.66 13.01 -19.90
CA PHE A 236 14.57 14.46 -20.13
C PHE A 236 13.14 14.98 -19.92
N SER A 237 12.41 14.41 -18.95
CA SER A 237 11.08 14.90 -18.60
C SER A 237 11.19 16.19 -17.77
N SER A 238 10.28 17.12 -18.03
CA SER A 238 10.07 18.31 -17.20
C SER A 238 9.42 17.99 -15.85
N SER A 239 9.00 16.73 -15.64
CA SER A 239 8.36 16.27 -14.42
C SER A 239 8.74 14.82 -14.13
N LEU A 240 9.71 14.67 -13.23
CA LEU A 240 10.19 13.41 -12.68
C LEU A 240 9.85 13.31 -11.20
N CYS A 241 9.43 12.14 -10.77
CA CYS A 241 9.05 11.79 -9.41
C CYS A 241 9.93 10.61 -8.96
N LEU A 242 10.38 10.68 -7.71
CA LEU A 242 11.34 9.75 -7.13
C LEU A 242 10.63 8.54 -6.52
N ASP A 243 11.14 7.35 -6.81
CA ASP A 243 10.73 6.10 -6.20
C ASP A 243 11.91 5.34 -5.60
N LEU A 244 11.61 4.48 -4.63
CA LEU A 244 12.50 3.45 -4.13
C LEU A 244 12.18 2.12 -4.80
N ARG A 245 13.17 1.53 -5.46
CA ARG A 245 13.10 0.24 -6.14
C ARG A 245 13.62 -0.88 -5.25
N MET A 246 12.77 -1.86 -5.01
CA MET A 246 13.08 -3.03 -4.17
C MET A 246 13.54 -4.25 -4.98
N ASP A 247 13.60 -4.14 -6.30
CA ASP A 247 14.07 -5.16 -7.23
C ASP A 247 15.53 -4.92 -7.70
N ALA A 248 16.10 -3.74 -7.38
CA ALA A 248 17.48 -3.42 -7.69
C ALA A 248 18.44 -4.33 -6.90
N ASN A 249 19.20 -5.16 -7.62
CA ASN A 249 20.38 -5.82 -7.07
C ASN A 249 21.63 -4.99 -7.45
N PRO A 250 22.35 -4.39 -6.48
CA PRO A 250 22.15 -4.45 -5.04
C PRO A 250 21.19 -3.36 -4.51
N LEU A 251 20.48 -3.65 -3.41
CA LEU A 251 19.65 -2.71 -2.63
C LEU A 251 20.44 -1.47 -2.12
N SER A 252 21.75 -1.42 -2.38
CA SER A 252 22.61 -0.26 -2.16
C SER A 252 22.34 0.89 -3.12
N LYS A 253 21.46 0.70 -4.11
CA LYS A 253 21.14 1.70 -5.14
C LYS A 253 19.62 1.77 -5.44
N PRO A 254 18.75 2.04 -4.45
CA PRO A 254 17.32 1.92 -4.63
C PRO A 254 16.67 3.13 -5.30
N LEU A 255 17.36 4.26 -5.47
CA LEU A 255 16.73 5.48 -5.99
C LEU A 255 16.61 5.44 -7.50
N ALA A 256 15.40 5.68 -8.00
CA ALA A 256 15.11 5.88 -9.41
C ALA A 256 14.13 7.05 -9.60
N VAL A 257 13.97 7.46 -10.85
CA VAL A 257 12.97 8.47 -11.22
C VAL A 257 12.08 7.96 -12.34
N HIS A 258 10.81 8.33 -12.24
CA HIS A 258 9.80 8.08 -13.27
C HIS A 258 9.03 9.36 -13.58
N THR A 259 8.33 9.38 -14.72
CA THR A 259 7.50 10.55 -15.03
C THR A 259 6.33 10.63 -14.05
N CYS A 260 6.11 11.80 -13.43
CA CYS A 260 5.01 11.97 -12.47
C CYS A 260 3.62 11.76 -13.08
N LYS A 261 3.52 11.85 -14.42
CA LYS A 261 2.29 11.75 -15.20
C LYS A 261 2.01 10.33 -15.68
N GLN A 262 2.96 9.41 -15.59
CA GLN A 262 2.72 8.04 -16.02
C GLN A 262 1.60 7.43 -15.18
N ALA A 263 0.75 6.63 -15.81
CA ALA A 263 -0.23 5.77 -15.14
C ALA A 263 0.43 4.62 -14.36
N LEU A 264 1.75 4.69 -14.14
CA LEU A 264 2.44 3.76 -13.28
C LEU A 264 1.98 4.07 -11.86
N VAL A 265 1.25 3.09 -11.36
CA VAL A 265 0.76 3.07 -10.00
C VAL A 265 1.85 2.39 -9.17
N HIS A 266 2.25 3.06 -8.10
CA HIS A 266 3.24 2.52 -7.18
C HIS A 266 2.68 2.59 -5.77
N CYS A 267 3.18 1.72 -4.91
CA CYS A 267 3.00 1.84 -3.47
C CYS A 267 3.66 3.15 -2.99
N TYR A 268 3.48 3.51 -1.72
CA TYR A 268 4.07 4.75 -1.22
C TYR A 268 4.45 4.66 0.25
N ILE A 269 5.38 5.50 0.66
CA ILE A 269 5.86 5.60 2.05
C ILE A 269 5.60 7.02 2.52
N CYS A 270 4.89 7.13 3.65
CA CYS A 270 4.74 8.40 4.34
C CYS A 270 5.72 8.48 5.51
N GLU A 271 6.16 9.69 5.82
CA GLU A 271 6.96 10.02 6.99
C GLU A 271 6.18 10.98 7.89
N SER A 272 6.35 10.82 9.21
CA SER A 272 5.85 11.77 10.20
C SER A 272 6.97 12.72 10.61
N SER A 273 6.79 14.01 10.34
CA SER A 273 7.76 15.03 10.75
C SER A 273 7.89 15.10 12.28
N ARG A 274 9.12 15.19 12.79
CA ARG A 274 9.39 15.65 14.16
C ARG A 274 9.52 17.16 14.29
N ARG A 275 9.44 17.90 13.19
CA ARG A 275 9.65 19.35 13.17
C ARG A 275 8.43 20.05 13.80
N LEU A 276 8.39 20.06 15.12
CA LEU A 276 7.82 21.13 15.93
C LEU A 276 8.96 21.77 16.72
#